data_AF-A0A9C7TFV1-F1
#
_entry.id   AF-A0A9C7TFV1-F1
#
_cell.length_a   1.000
_cell.length_b   1.000
_cell.length_c   1.000
_cell.angle_alpha   90.00
_cell.angle_beta   90.00
_cell.angle_gamma   90.00
#
_symmetry.space_group_name_H-M   'P 1'
#
loop_
_entity.id
_entity.type
_entity.pdbx_description
1 polymer ?
#
loop_
_entity_poly.entity_id
_entity_poly.type
_entity_poly.pdbx_seq_one_letter_code
_entity_poly.pdbx_strand_id
1 'polypeptide(L)'
;MTKDVYLRWWNEVNEVAVFNLKGWKSNTGLNVSDNSLEGRVYRISDRSALEEALADFFGKREEVVAAYLYGSLASGDTGHDLDVGVFVRKDVDFLRLGTLLEMHLFGVGIKVPMDLRTLNDAPIWVQYKVIKEGIRVHESSHDEVAELEARIVLEYLDFKPMLEAYDRAFWKRVLGEVQRRTPEAPAGDGACP
;
A
#
# COMPACT_ATOMS: atom_id res chain seq x y z
N MET A 1 8.10 13.41 -24.74
CA MET A 1 8.13 11.98 -24.38
C MET A 1 7.00 11.30 -25.11
N THR A 2 7.31 10.37 -26.03
CA THR A 2 6.34 9.77 -26.94
C THR A 2 5.47 8.73 -26.22
N LYS A 3 4.19 8.66 -26.58
CA LYS A 3 3.18 7.66 -26.16
C LYS A 3 3.72 6.21 -26.16
N ASP A 4 4.77 5.94 -26.91
CA ASP A 4 5.41 4.63 -27.04
C ASP A 4 6.06 4.13 -25.74
N VAL A 5 6.61 5.00 -24.89
CA VAL A 5 7.18 4.58 -23.59
C VAL A 5 6.06 4.16 -22.64
N TYR A 6 4.94 4.88 -22.69
CA TYR A 6 3.73 4.59 -21.90
C TYR A 6 3.06 3.28 -22.35
N LEU A 7 2.92 3.05 -23.66
CA LEU A 7 2.35 1.81 -24.22
C LEU A 7 3.24 0.59 -23.97
N ARG A 8 4.57 0.77 -23.96
CA ARG A 8 5.52 -0.31 -23.67
C ARG A 8 5.44 -0.72 -22.21
N TRP A 9 5.32 0.25 -21.29
CA TRP A 9 5.06 -0.01 -19.88
C TRP A 9 3.67 -0.63 -19.67
N TRP A 10 2.59 -0.07 -20.23
CA TRP A 10 1.21 -0.59 -20.11
C TRP A 10 1.10 -2.08 -20.48
N ASN A 11 1.87 -2.54 -21.47
CA ASN A 11 1.90 -3.94 -21.89
C ASN A 11 2.80 -4.83 -21.00
N GLU A 12 3.84 -4.28 -20.36
CA GLU A 12 4.72 -5.03 -19.44
C GLU A 12 4.12 -5.19 -18.03
N VAL A 13 3.23 -4.30 -17.58
CA VAL A 13 2.62 -4.39 -16.23
C VAL A 13 1.30 -5.16 -16.18
N ASN A 14 0.55 -5.24 -17.29
CA ASN A 14 -0.81 -5.80 -17.30
C ASN A 14 -0.89 -7.33 -17.52
N GLU A 15 0.22 -8.05 -17.53
CA GLU A 15 0.19 -9.53 -17.61
C GLU A 15 -0.30 -10.20 -16.31
N VAL A 16 -0.60 -9.43 -15.26
CA VAL A 16 -1.05 -9.95 -13.94
C VAL A 16 -2.50 -9.58 -13.59
N ALA A 17 -3.23 -8.81 -14.41
CA ALA A 17 -4.58 -8.31 -14.08
C ALA A 17 -5.73 -8.94 -14.91
N VAL A 18 -5.54 -10.13 -15.50
CA VAL A 18 -6.62 -10.88 -16.17
C VAL A 18 -6.92 -12.19 -15.42
N PHE A 19 -7.35 -12.09 -14.17
CA PHE A 19 -7.96 -13.18 -13.38
C PHE A 19 -8.72 -12.45 -12.25
N ASN A 20 -10.03 -12.58 -12.00
CA ASN A 20 -10.97 -13.64 -12.29
C ASN A 20 -12.39 -13.10 -11.98
N LEU A 21 -13.09 -12.52 -12.96
CA LEU A 21 -14.53 -12.18 -12.81
C LEU A 21 -15.37 -13.44 -13.06
N LYS A 22 -15.45 -14.34 -12.08
CA LYS A 22 -16.48 -15.39 -12.04
C LYS A 22 -16.85 -15.74 -10.61
N GLY A 23 -18.08 -15.38 -10.23
CA GLY A 23 -18.78 -16.09 -9.15
C GLY A 23 -19.54 -15.20 -8.18
N TRP A 24 -20.62 -14.59 -8.65
CA TRP A 24 -21.70 -14.12 -7.78
C TRP A 24 -22.27 -15.27 -6.94
N LYS A 25 -22.32 -15.13 -5.60
CA LYS A 25 -23.43 -15.58 -4.75
C LYS A 25 -23.50 -14.76 -3.45
N SER A 26 -24.69 -14.27 -3.16
CA SER A 26 -25.14 -13.59 -1.95
C SER A 26 -24.99 -14.44 -0.68
N ASN A 27 -24.50 -13.83 0.41
CA ASN A 27 -25.13 -13.92 1.72
C ASN A 27 -24.55 -12.86 2.68
N THR A 28 -25.44 -12.01 3.19
CA THR A 28 -25.19 -10.98 4.19
C THR A 28 -24.73 -11.58 5.52
N GLY A 29 -23.60 -11.10 6.03
CA GLY A 29 -23.13 -11.36 7.39
C GLY A 29 -21.62 -11.19 7.56
N LEU A 30 -21.16 -9.99 7.95
CA LEU A 30 -19.78 -9.80 8.40
C LEU A 30 -19.62 -10.43 9.81
N ASN A 31 -18.95 -11.58 9.90
CA ASN A 31 -18.62 -12.21 11.17
C ASN A 31 -17.20 -11.82 11.60
N VAL A 32 -17.10 -11.16 12.76
CA VAL A 32 -15.86 -10.81 13.44
C VAL A 32 -15.57 -11.89 14.49
N SER A 33 -14.48 -12.65 14.34
CA SER A 33 -14.00 -13.56 15.39
C SER A 33 -12.90 -12.89 16.20
N ASP A 34 -13.18 -12.65 17.48
CA ASP A 34 -12.27 -12.09 18.47
C ASP A 34 -11.38 -13.20 19.04
N ASN A 35 -10.05 -13.02 19.02
CA ASN A 35 -9.15 -13.81 19.83
C ASN A 35 -8.08 -12.89 20.42
N SER A 36 -8.21 -12.67 21.72
CA SER A 36 -7.41 -11.76 22.52
C SER A 36 -5.96 -12.22 22.70
N LEU A 37 -5.00 -11.34 22.33
CA LEU A 37 -3.75 -10.96 23.02
C LEU A 37 -2.61 -10.51 22.06
N GLU A 38 -2.78 -10.64 20.75
CA GLU A 38 -2.00 -9.94 19.72
C GLU A 38 -2.99 -9.12 18.86
N GLY A 39 -2.58 -8.00 18.27
CA GLY A 39 -3.47 -6.97 17.71
C GLY A 39 -4.68 -7.51 16.94
N ARG A 40 -5.86 -6.87 17.10
CA ARG A 40 -7.10 -7.26 16.43
C ARG A 40 -6.83 -7.43 14.93
N VAL A 41 -6.97 -8.65 14.43
CA VAL A 41 -6.93 -8.93 12.99
C VAL A 41 -8.36 -8.80 12.49
N TYR A 42 -8.58 -7.83 11.61
CA TYR A 42 -9.84 -7.60 10.94
C TYR A 42 -9.88 -8.39 9.64
N ARG A 43 -11.00 -9.04 9.36
CA ARG A 43 -11.25 -9.71 8.08
C ARG A 43 -12.21 -8.89 7.24
N ILE A 44 -11.77 -8.40 6.09
CA ILE A 44 -12.66 -7.81 5.10
C ILE A 44 -13.32 -8.98 4.36
N SER A 45 -14.61 -9.16 4.56
CA SER A 45 -15.36 -10.25 3.91
C SER A 45 -15.89 -9.83 2.53
N ASP A 46 -16.13 -8.53 2.34
CA ASP A 46 -16.61 -7.95 1.10
C ASP A 46 -15.71 -6.77 0.71
N ARG A 47 -14.74 -7.06 -0.15
CA ARG A 47 -13.80 -6.07 -0.66
C ARG A 47 -14.49 -5.08 -1.61
N SER A 48 -15.46 -5.54 -2.38
CA SER A 48 -16.16 -4.71 -3.34
C SER A 48 -17.02 -3.66 -2.65
N ALA A 49 -17.74 -4.01 -1.58
CA ALA A 49 -18.49 -3.04 -0.78
C ALA A 49 -17.60 -1.97 -0.13
N LEU A 50 -16.37 -2.36 0.28
CA LEU A 50 -15.40 -1.40 0.78
C LEU A 50 -14.90 -0.45 -0.31
N GLU A 51 -14.51 -0.99 -1.46
CA GLU A 51 -14.03 -0.18 -2.60
C GLU A 51 -15.14 0.77 -3.08
N GLU A 52 -16.39 0.31 -3.13
CA GLU A 52 -17.55 1.16 -3.46
C GLU A 52 -17.77 2.26 -2.42
N ALA A 53 -17.74 1.95 -1.12
CA ALA A 53 -17.87 2.97 -0.07
C ALA A 53 -16.74 4.01 -0.12
N LEU A 54 -15.50 3.58 -0.42
CA LEU A 54 -14.38 4.50 -0.60
C LEU A 54 -14.55 5.36 -1.85
N ALA A 55 -14.94 4.76 -2.98
CA ALA A 55 -15.22 5.46 -4.23
C ALA A 55 -16.33 6.50 -4.05
N ASP A 56 -17.42 6.14 -3.37
CA ASP A 56 -18.56 7.03 -3.07
C ASP A 56 -18.17 8.18 -2.15
N PHE A 57 -17.28 7.93 -1.21
CA PHE A 57 -16.77 8.96 -0.30
C PHE A 57 -15.86 9.94 -1.05
N PHE A 58 -14.83 9.43 -1.74
CA PHE A 58 -13.86 10.29 -2.41
C PHE A 58 -14.43 10.96 -3.68
N GLY A 59 -15.37 10.32 -4.37
CA GLY A 59 -16.05 10.88 -5.54
C GLY A 59 -16.84 12.16 -5.29
N LYS A 60 -17.16 12.47 -4.02
CA LYS A 60 -17.85 13.70 -3.62
C LYS A 60 -16.89 14.85 -3.29
N ARG A 61 -15.59 14.67 -3.52
CA ARG A 61 -14.52 15.57 -3.08
C ARG A 61 -13.61 15.94 -4.22
N GLU A 62 -13.86 17.11 -4.79
CA GLU A 62 -13.05 17.68 -5.87
C GLU A 62 -11.61 18.01 -5.43
N GLU A 63 -11.29 18.01 -4.14
CA GLU A 63 -9.92 18.17 -3.68
C GLU A 63 -9.04 16.91 -3.89
N VAL A 64 -9.64 15.73 -4.04
CA VAL A 64 -8.92 14.46 -4.16
C VAL A 64 -8.64 14.15 -5.63
N VAL A 65 -7.37 13.95 -5.98
CA VAL A 65 -6.93 13.58 -7.33
C VAL A 65 -7.05 12.07 -7.53
N ALA A 66 -6.53 11.30 -6.57
CA ALA A 66 -6.56 9.85 -6.56
C ALA A 66 -6.53 9.33 -5.12
N ALA A 67 -7.17 8.19 -4.88
CA ALA A 67 -7.11 7.47 -3.61
C ALA A 67 -6.73 6.00 -3.84
N TYR A 68 -5.85 5.49 -2.98
CA TYR A 68 -5.33 4.14 -3.05
C TYR A 68 -5.49 3.45 -1.70
N LEU A 69 -6.02 2.24 -1.72
CA LEU A 69 -5.91 1.30 -0.62
C LEU A 69 -4.55 0.59 -0.72
N TYR A 70 -3.70 0.71 0.28
CA TYR A 70 -2.39 0.06 0.32
C TYR A 70 -2.19 -0.72 1.63
N GLY A 71 -0.98 -1.22 1.88
CA GLY A 71 -0.63 -1.82 3.16
C GLY A 71 -1.16 -3.24 3.36
N SER A 72 -1.37 -3.61 4.62
CA SER A 72 -1.62 -5.02 5.00
C SER A 72 -2.92 -5.59 4.43
N LEU A 73 -3.95 -4.74 4.28
CA LEU A 73 -5.24 -5.09 3.69
C LEU A 73 -5.28 -4.99 2.15
N ALA A 74 -4.28 -4.39 1.51
CA ALA A 74 -4.25 -4.37 0.04
C ALA A 74 -3.94 -5.75 -0.55
N SER A 75 -3.07 -6.53 0.11
CA SER A 75 -2.57 -7.81 -0.42
C SER A 75 -3.34 -9.05 0.04
N GLY A 76 -4.41 -8.91 0.84
CA GLY A 76 -5.20 -10.04 1.33
C GLY A 76 -6.50 -9.65 2.04
N ASP A 77 -7.21 -10.64 2.59
CA ASP A 77 -8.51 -10.44 3.24
C ASP A 77 -8.41 -10.10 4.74
N THR A 78 -7.20 -10.12 5.29
CA THR A 78 -6.96 -9.96 6.73
C THR A 78 -5.84 -8.97 6.99
N GLY A 79 -6.05 -8.06 7.93
CA GLY A 79 -5.07 -7.06 8.32
C GLY A 79 -5.49 -6.35 9.60
N HIS A 80 -4.63 -5.47 10.10
CA HIS A 80 -4.86 -4.79 11.38
C HIS A 80 -5.58 -3.45 11.20
N ASP A 81 -5.32 -2.79 10.08
CA ASP A 81 -5.72 -1.43 9.76
C ASP A 81 -5.94 -1.27 8.26
N LEU A 82 -6.83 -0.34 7.91
CA LEU A 82 -7.11 0.08 6.56
C LEU A 82 -6.25 1.30 6.21
N ASP A 83 -5.15 1.07 5.51
CA ASP A 83 -4.28 2.13 5.02
C ASP A 83 -4.82 2.74 3.72
N VAL A 84 -5.24 4.00 3.77
CA VAL A 84 -5.71 4.75 2.61
C VAL A 84 -4.81 5.94 2.35
N GLY A 85 -4.28 6.01 1.12
CA GLY A 85 -3.38 7.05 0.67
C GLY A 85 -4.04 7.90 -0.38
N VAL A 86 -4.01 9.21 -0.19
CA VAL A 86 -4.66 10.16 -1.10
C VAL A 86 -3.67 11.18 -1.65
N PHE A 87 -3.81 11.46 -2.94
CA PHE A 87 -3.22 12.63 -3.58
C PHE A 87 -4.27 13.72 -3.69
N VAL A 88 -3.94 14.95 -3.32
CA VAL A 88 -4.88 16.09 -3.29
C VAL A 88 -4.34 17.31 -4.04
N ARG A 89 -5.23 18.18 -4.54
CA ARG A 89 -4.85 19.41 -5.28
C ARG A 89 -4.48 20.60 -4.39
N LYS A 90 -5.05 20.66 -3.19
CA LYS A 90 -4.94 21.79 -2.24
C LYS A 90 -4.79 21.27 -0.83
N ASP A 91 -4.44 22.15 0.11
CA ASP A 91 -4.38 21.80 1.52
C ASP A 91 -5.75 21.32 2.02
N VAL A 92 -5.77 20.08 2.50
CA VAL A 92 -6.93 19.43 3.10
C VAL A 92 -6.65 19.24 4.58
N ASP A 93 -7.67 19.51 5.41
CA ASP A 93 -7.64 19.09 6.81
C ASP A 93 -7.79 17.57 6.88
N PHE A 94 -6.65 16.86 6.88
CA PHE A 94 -6.60 15.40 6.86
C PHE A 94 -7.17 14.76 8.12
N LEU A 95 -7.06 15.43 9.27
CA LEU A 95 -7.66 14.94 10.50
C LEU A 95 -9.19 14.90 10.36
N ARG A 96 -9.78 16.01 9.90
CA ARG A 96 -11.22 16.08 9.64
C ARG A 96 -11.65 15.10 8.54
N LEU A 97 -10.87 14.98 7.47
CA LEU A 97 -11.18 14.06 6.37
C LEU A 97 -11.18 12.61 6.85
N GLY A 98 -10.18 12.22 7.65
CA GLY A 98 -10.09 10.90 8.28
C GLY A 98 -11.30 10.60 9.16
N THR A 99 -11.67 11.53 10.06
CA THR A 99 -12.87 11.35 10.90
C THR A 99 -14.16 11.20 10.09
N LEU A 100 -14.33 12.00 9.03
CA LEU A 100 -15.50 11.88 8.16
C LEU A 100 -15.54 10.53 7.43
N LEU A 101 -14.38 10.02 7.04
CA LEU A 101 -14.26 8.75 6.36
C LEU A 101 -14.56 7.58 7.31
N GLU A 102 -14.03 7.61 8.52
CA GLU A 102 -14.37 6.63 9.57
C GLU A 102 -15.87 6.62 9.85
N MET A 103 -16.51 7.80 9.99
CA MET A 103 -17.96 7.89 10.19
C MET A 103 -18.75 7.33 9.00
N HIS A 104 -18.27 7.57 7.77
CA HIS A 104 -18.91 7.06 6.56
C HIS A 104 -18.85 5.53 6.51
N LEU A 105 -17.66 4.95 6.72
CA LEU A 105 -17.44 3.51 6.75
C LEU A 105 -18.25 2.84 7.88
N PHE A 106 -18.30 3.45 9.06
CA PHE A 106 -19.12 2.96 10.16
C PHE A 106 -20.61 2.94 9.81
N GLY A 107 -21.09 3.96 9.10
CA GLY A 107 -22.48 4.07 8.65
C GLY A 107 -22.90 2.97 7.67
N VAL A 108 -21.97 2.44 6.87
CA VAL A 108 -22.20 1.31 5.96
C VAL A 108 -21.84 -0.06 6.58
N GLY A 109 -21.51 -0.09 7.88
CA GLY A 109 -21.26 -1.32 8.62
C GLY A 109 -19.82 -1.82 8.61
N ILE A 110 -18.88 -1.04 8.07
CA ILE A 110 -17.45 -1.37 8.04
C ILE A 110 -16.79 -0.82 9.31
N LYS A 111 -16.32 -1.72 10.19
CA LYS A 111 -15.76 -1.39 11.51
C LYS A 111 -14.31 -1.88 11.63
N VAL A 112 -13.44 -1.26 10.84
CA VAL A 112 -12.00 -1.51 10.83
C VAL A 112 -11.29 -0.18 11.14
N PRO A 113 -10.27 -0.16 12.01
CA PRO A 113 -9.41 1.00 12.20
C PRO A 113 -8.82 1.44 10.86
N MET A 114 -8.80 2.75 10.61
CA MET A 114 -8.28 3.32 9.37
C MET A 114 -7.11 4.25 9.69
N ASP A 115 -6.13 4.27 8.78
CA ASP A 115 -5.17 5.35 8.68
C ASP A 115 -5.31 6.05 7.31
N LEU A 116 -5.64 7.34 7.33
CA LEU A 116 -5.72 8.16 6.13
C LEU A 116 -4.48 9.05 6.04
N ARG A 117 -3.70 8.89 4.97
CA ARG A 117 -2.48 9.68 4.75
C ARG A 117 -2.51 10.45 3.45
N THR A 118 -1.95 11.65 3.51
CA THR A 118 -1.57 12.38 2.29
C THR A 118 -0.29 11.82 1.70
N LEU A 119 -0.30 11.59 0.39
CA LEU A 119 0.87 11.14 -0.35
C LEU A 119 1.63 12.28 -1.02
N ASN A 120 1.07 13.50 -1.03
CA ASN A 120 1.68 14.68 -1.63
C ASN A 120 3.11 14.94 -1.11
N ASP A 121 3.28 14.88 0.21
CA ASP A 121 4.56 15.13 0.89
C ASP A 121 5.27 13.85 1.34
N ALA A 122 4.71 12.68 0.99
CA ALA A 122 5.34 11.41 1.32
C ALA A 122 6.66 11.26 0.53
N PRO A 123 7.69 10.62 1.09
CA PRO A 123 8.91 10.33 0.35
C PRO A 123 8.62 9.59 -0.97
N ILE A 124 9.39 9.86 -2.02
CA ILE A 124 9.09 9.36 -3.37
C ILE A 124 8.98 7.82 -3.45
N TRP A 125 9.77 7.10 -2.67
CA TRP A 125 9.72 5.64 -2.58
C TRP A 125 8.42 5.12 -1.97
N VAL A 126 7.81 5.87 -1.05
CA VAL A 126 6.49 5.57 -0.49
C VAL A 126 5.41 5.83 -1.54
N GLN A 127 5.45 6.99 -2.21
CA GLN A 127 4.51 7.30 -3.30
C GLN A 127 4.54 6.20 -4.38
N TYR A 128 5.75 5.84 -4.84
CA TYR A 128 5.96 4.78 -5.83
C TYR A 128 5.41 3.43 -5.36
N LYS A 129 5.67 3.03 -4.10
CA LYS A 129 5.15 1.79 -3.55
C LYS A 129 3.62 1.76 -3.58
N VAL A 130 2.97 2.87 -3.19
CA VAL A 130 1.51 2.95 -3.15
C VAL A 130 0.90 2.86 -4.56
N ILE A 131 1.43 3.58 -5.55
CA ILE A 131 0.87 3.48 -6.92
C ILE A 131 1.15 2.13 -7.58
N LYS A 132 2.23 1.44 -7.19
CA LYS A 132 2.64 0.15 -7.76
C LYS A 132 1.88 -1.03 -7.16
N GLU A 133 1.69 -1.02 -5.85
CA GLU A 133 1.15 -2.17 -5.10
C GLU A 133 -0.27 -1.92 -4.57
N GLY A 134 -0.68 -0.66 -4.48
CA GLY A 134 -1.99 -0.28 -3.97
C GLY A 134 -3.12 -0.47 -5.00
N ILE A 135 -4.33 -0.63 -4.48
CA ILE A 135 -5.55 -0.66 -5.28
C ILE A 135 -6.12 0.75 -5.36
N ARG A 136 -6.25 1.28 -6.57
CA ARG A 136 -6.89 2.56 -6.82
C ARG A 136 -8.40 2.44 -6.60
N VAL A 137 -8.91 3.19 -5.61
CA VAL A 137 -10.34 3.20 -5.26
C VAL A 137 -11.06 4.45 -5.77
N HIS A 138 -10.32 5.49 -6.15
CA HIS A 138 -10.87 6.69 -6.75
C HIS A 138 -9.85 7.37 -7.68
N GLU A 139 -10.33 7.88 -8.81
CA GLU A 139 -9.62 8.82 -9.67
C GLU A 139 -10.54 9.97 -10.07
N SER A 140 -9.99 11.18 -10.06
CA SER A 140 -10.74 12.39 -10.42
C SER A 140 -10.86 12.58 -11.94
N SER A 141 -9.76 12.40 -12.67
CA SER A 141 -9.73 12.29 -14.12
C SER A 141 -8.59 11.36 -14.55
N HIS A 142 -8.84 10.58 -15.61
CA HIS A 142 -7.87 9.62 -16.10
C HIS A 142 -6.54 10.28 -16.48
N ASP A 143 -6.59 11.41 -17.18
CA ASP A 143 -5.40 12.12 -17.65
C ASP A 143 -4.55 12.66 -16.49
N GLU A 144 -5.18 13.29 -15.50
CA GLU A 144 -4.45 13.85 -14.36
C GLU A 144 -3.83 12.78 -13.48
N VAL A 145 -4.52 11.67 -13.25
CA VAL A 145 -3.96 10.54 -12.49
C VAL A 145 -2.83 9.87 -13.27
N ALA A 146 -2.95 9.73 -14.59
CA ALA A 146 -1.88 9.20 -15.42
C ALA A 146 -0.63 10.10 -15.40
N GLU A 147 -0.78 11.42 -15.45
CA GLU A 147 0.33 12.37 -15.33
C GLU A 147 0.99 12.32 -13.96
N LEU A 148 0.19 12.23 -12.89
CA LEU A 148 0.65 12.05 -11.52
C LEU A 148 1.47 10.77 -11.35
N GLU A 149 0.94 9.62 -11.75
CA GLU A 149 1.62 8.33 -11.65
C GLU A 149 2.91 8.31 -12.48
N ALA A 150 2.87 8.83 -13.71
CA ALA A 150 4.05 8.92 -14.57
C ALA A 150 5.17 9.76 -13.94
N ARG A 151 4.83 10.91 -13.35
CA ARG A 151 5.79 11.77 -12.65
C ARG A 151 6.42 11.04 -11.46
N ILE A 152 5.62 10.36 -10.64
CA ILE A 152 6.11 9.58 -9.49
C ILE A 152 7.08 8.48 -9.94
N VAL A 153 6.76 7.77 -11.03
CA VAL A 153 7.63 6.73 -11.56
C VAL A 153 8.96 7.31 -12.03
N LEU A 154 8.94 8.41 -12.77
CA LEU A 154 10.17 9.06 -13.25
C LEU A 154 11.06 9.53 -12.09
N GLU A 155 10.49 10.25 -11.12
CA GLU A 155 11.21 10.71 -9.93
C GLU A 155 11.77 9.54 -9.11
N TYR A 156 11.01 8.44 -8.99
CA TYR A 156 11.49 7.23 -8.32
C TYR A 156 12.66 6.58 -9.06
N LEU A 157 12.61 6.49 -10.39
CA LEU A 157 13.68 5.89 -11.19
C LEU A 157 14.98 6.69 -11.06
N ASP A 158 14.90 8.02 -10.98
CA ASP A 158 16.06 8.88 -10.71
C ASP A 158 16.60 8.68 -9.28
N PHE A 159 15.72 8.42 -8.31
CA PHE A 159 16.08 8.19 -6.91
C PHE A 159 16.59 6.77 -6.61
N LYS A 160 16.18 5.78 -7.41
CA LYS A 160 16.44 4.34 -7.21
C LYS A 160 17.93 4.01 -7.02
N PRO A 161 18.89 4.54 -7.80
CA PRO A 161 20.31 4.24 -7.62
C PRO A 161 20.84 4.66 -6.23
N MET A 162 20.30 5.75 -5.68
CA MET A 162 20.66 6.22 -4.34
C MET A 162 20.17 5.25 -3.28
N LEU A 163 18.92 4.80 -3.36
CA LEU A 163 18.35 3.78 -2.45
C LEU A 163 19.18 2.51 -2.45
N GLU A 164 19.51 1.98 -3.63
CA GLU A 164 20.32 0.77 -3.74
C GLU A 164 21.72 0.93 -3.14
N ALA A 165 22.32 2.13 -3.27
CA ALA A 165 23.60 2.42 -2.64
C ALA A 165 23.50 2.45 -1.11
N TYR A 166 22.45 3.07 -0.56
CA TYR A 166 22.16 3.06 0.87
C TYR A 166 21.93 1.65 1.40
N ASP A 167 21.10 0.86 0.74
CA ASP A 167 20.81 -0.53 1.13
C ASP A 167 22.07 -1.38 1.16
N ARG A 168 22.89 -1.31 0.10
CA ARG A 168 24.19 -2.02 0.06
C ARG A 168 25.09 -1.62 1.22
N ALA A 169 25.19 -0.32 1.52
CA ALA A 169 26.03 0.18 2.60
C ALA A 169 25.50 -0.22 3.99
N PHE A 170 24.18 -0.17 4.18
CA PHE A 170 23.51 -0.59 5.41
C PHE A 170 23.74 -2.08 5.68
N TRP A 171 23.44 -2.94 4.71
CA TRP A 171 23.60 -4.38 4.86
C TRP A 171 25.04 -4.80 5.06
N LYS A 172 26.00 -4.12 4.43
CA LYS A 172 27.43 -4.37 4.67
C LYS A 172 27.83 -4.11 6.13
N ARG A 173 27.25 -3.10 6.78
CA ARG A 173 27.49 -2.82 8.20
C ARG A 173 26.84 -3.88 9.10
N VAL A 174 25.55 -4.13 8.89
CA VAL A 174 24.79 -5.12 9.68
C VAL A 174 25.43 -6.50 9.59
N LEU A 175 25.75 -6.98 8.38
CA LEU A 175 26.38 -8.30 8.19
C LEU A 175 27.81 -8.34 8.73
N GLY A 176 28.58 -7.26 8.59
CA GLY A 176 29.92 -7.15 9.17
C GLY A 176 29.94 -7.08 10.71
N GLU A 177 28.84 -6.68 11.35
CA GLU A 177 28.62 -6.76 12.79
C GLU A 177 28.27 -8.19 13.23
N VAL A 178 27.44 -8.89 12.45
CA VAL A 178 26.99 -10.27 12.74
C VAL A 178 28.15 -11.26 12.65
N GLN A 179 29.03 -11.14 11.64
CA GLN A 179 30.21 -12.00 11.50
C GLN A 179 31.26 -11.80 12.60
N ARG A 180 31.30 -10.62 13.24
CA ARG A 180 32.16 -10.37 14.40
C ARG A 180 31.62 -10.96 15.72
N ARG A 181 30.34 -11.36 15.75
CA ARG A 181 29.66 -11.85 16.96
C ARG A 181 29.47 -13.37 17.00
N THR A 182 29.68 -14.09 15.90
CA THR A 182 29.75 -15.55 15.93
C THR A 182 31.06 -15.98 16.60
N PRO A 183 31.03 -16.65 17.77
CA PRO A 183 32.24 -17.26 18.31
C PRO A 183 32.66 -18.38 17.36
N GLU A 184 33.92 -18.41 16.96
CA GLU A 184 34.50 -19.58 16.33
C GLU A 184 34.28 -20.77 17.27
N ALA A 185 33.59 -21.80 16.80
CA ALA A 185 33.45 -23.04 17.55
C ALA A 185 34.87 -23.53 17.90
N PRO A 186 35.17 -23.88 19.17
CA PRO A 186 36.51 -24.28 19.55
C PRO A 186 36.93 -25.47 18.69
N ALA A 187 38.06 -25.32 17.99
CA ALA A 187 38.70 -26.39 17.26
C ALA A 187 38.88 -27.57 18.21
N GLY A 188 38.43 -28.74 17.76
CA GLY A 188 38.58 -29.97 18.52
C GLY A 188 40.06 -30.27 18.73
N ASP A 189 40.54 -30.07 19.96
CA ASP A 189 41.79 -30.65 20.42
C ASP A 189 41.54 -32.10 20.82
N GLY A 190 41.65 -32.98 19.83
CA GLY A 190 42.01 -34.37 20.06
C GLY A 190 43.53 -34.49 20.09
N ALA A 191 44.11 -34.74 21.27
CA ALA A 191 45.36 -35.50 21.41
C ALA A 191 45.51 -36.04 22.86
N CYS A 192 45.82 -37.34 22.94
CA CYS A 192 45.97 -38.20 24.12
C CYS A 192 47.01 -37.73 25.18
N PRO A 193 47.03 -38.35 26.37
CA PRO A 193 47.66 -39.68 26.54
C PRO A 193 46.67 -40.81 26.88
#